data_AF-A0AA91M1G6-F1
#
_entry.id   AF-A0AA91M1G6-F1
#
_cell.length_a   1.000
_cell.length_b   1.000
_cell.length_c   1.000
_cell.angle_alpha   90.00
_cell.angle_beta   90.00
_cell.angle_gamma   90.00
#
_symmetry.space_group_name_H-M   'P 1'
#
loop_
_entity.id
_entity.type
_entity.pdbx_description
1 polymer ?
#
loop_
_entity_poly.entity_id
_entity_poly.type
_entity_poly.pdbx_seq_one_letter_code
_entity_poly.pdbx_strand_id
1 'polypeptide(L)'
;MATTLTCSICGTSFQARADARYCSPACRQKAHRARHAQRVAASAGGPTHMTVEIDTGGAIQRARKALARSRELRRAARDTVQRATATRQRIAARYPELVRSSRSGRDDAGSRAHYD
;
A
#
# COMPACT_ATOMS: atom_id res chain seq x y z
N MET A 1 -20.96 -43.14 -35.93
CA MET A 1 -21.69 -44.25 -35.26
C MET A 1 -21.72 -43.97 -33.77
N ALA A 2 -22.89 -44.02 -33.14
CA ALA A 2 -23.01 -43.91 -31.68
C ALA A 2 -22.58 -45.24 -31.06
N THR A 3 -21.76 -45.18 -30.02
CA THR A 3 -21.23 -46.34 -29.31
C THR A 3 -21.82 -46.36 -27.91
N THR A 4 -22.07 -47.55 -27.38
CA THR A 4 -22.49 -47.73 -25.99
C THR A 4 -21.27 -47.56 -25.08
N LEU A 5 -21.30 -46.58 -24.18
CA LEU A 5 -20.23 -46.26 -23.24
C LEU A 5 -20.76 -46.24 -21.81
N THR A 6 -19.86 -46.43 -20.85
CA THR A 6 -20.18 -46.42 -19.41
C THR A 6 -19.84 -45.07 -18.80
N CYS A 7 -20.77 -44.44 -18.09
CA CYS A 7 -20.55 -43.16 -17.44
C CYS A 7 -19.54 -43.27 -16.29
N SER A 8 -18.48 -42.46 -16.29
CA SER A 8 -17.44 -42.48 -15.24
C SER A 8 -17.91 -42.00 -13.86
N ILE A 9 -19.15 -41.50 -13.74
CA ILE A 9 -19.68 -40.93 -12.48
C ILE A 9 -20.79 -41.78 -11.86
N CYS A 10 -21.66 -42.38 -12.67
CA CYS A 10 -22.79 -43.17 -12.18
C CYS A 10 -22.79 -44.62 -12.67
N GLY A 11 -21.86 -45.00 -13.56
CA GLY A 11 -21.75 -46.37 -14.07
C GLY A 11 -22.82 -46.80 -15.09
N THR A 12 -23.79 -45.93 -15.42
CA THR A 12 -24.85 -46.26 -16.38
C THR A 12 -24.32 -46.32 -17.81
N SER A 13 -24.77 -47.31 -18.57
CA SER A 13 -24.53 -47.41 -20.02
C SER A 13 -25.36 -46.39 -20.78
N PHE A 14 -24.76 -45.65 -21.71
CA PHE A 14 -25.43 -44.65 -22.53
C PHE A 14 -24.86 -44.64 -23.96
N GLN A 15 -25.69 -44.23 -24.92
CA GLN A 15 -25.27 -44.09 -26.32
C GLN A 15 -24.67 -42.71 -26.55
N ALA A 16 -23.43 -42.65 -27.03
CA ALA A 16 -22.77 -41.38 -27.33
C ALA A 16 -21.66 -41.53 -28.37
N ARG A 17 -20.96 -40.43 -28.65
CA ARG A 17 -19.72 -40.43 -29.43
C ARG A 17 -18.62 -41.13 -28.63
N ALA A 18 -17.63 -41.69 -29.33
CA ALA A 18 -16.54 -42.47 -28.73
C ALA A 18 -15.73 -41.72 -27.65
N ASP A 19 -15.75 -40.39 -27.65
CA ASP A 19 -15.04 -39.52 -26.69
C ASP A 19 -15.87 -39.12 -25.46
N ALA A 20 -17.16 -39.48 -25.41
CA ALA A 20 -18.05 -39.08 -24.33
C ALA A 20 -17.78 -39.84 -23.03
N ARG A 21 -17.56 -39.10 -21.93
CA ARG A 21 -17.27 -39.67 -20.59
C ARG A 21 -18.45 -39.68 -19.62
N TYR A 22 -19.48 -38.90 -19.92
CA TYR A 22 -20.58 -38.65 -18.98
C TYR A 22 -21.93 -38.73 -19.69
N CYS A 23 -22.87 -39.45 -19.11
CA CYS A 23 -24.21 -39.67 -19.68
C CYS A 23 -25.09 -38.40 -19.67
N SER A 24 -24.80 -37.41 -18.82
CA SER A 24 -25.66 -36.24 -18.64
C SER A 24 -24.93 -34.99 -18.15
N PRO A 25 -25.54 -33.79 -18.28
CA PRO A 25 -25.04 -32.56 -17.66
C PRO A 25 -24.87 -32.67 -16.15
N ALA A 26 -25.75 -33.40 -15.46
CA ALA A 26 -25.65 -33.61 -14.01
C ALA A 26 -24.36 -34.36 -13.62
N CYS A 27 -24.03 -35.42 -14.37
CA CYS A 27 -22.78 -36.16 -14.16
C CYS A 27 -21.55 -35.30 -14.49
N ARG A 28 -21.62 -34.44 -15.52
CA ARG A 28 -20.56 -33.46 -15.81
C ARG A 28 -20.35 -32.49 -14.64
N GLN A 29 -21.42 -31.97 -14.08
CA GLN A 29 -21.35 -31.03 -12.95
C GLN A 29 -20.78 -31.71 -11.70
N LYS A 30 -21.18 -32.96 -11.41
CA LYS A 30 -20.61 -33.75 -10.31
C LYS A 30 -19.11 -33.97 -10.48
N ALA A 31 -18.67 -34.35 -11.69
CA ALA A 31 -17.25 -34.49 -12.01
C ALA A 31 -16.48 -33.17 -11.89
N HIS A 32 -17.08 -32.05 -12.28
CA HIS A 32 -16.50 -30.72 -12.13
C HIS A 32 -16.32 -30.35 -10.65
N ARG A 33 -17.37 -30.54 -9.83
CA ARG A 33 -17.33 -30.27 -8.39
C ARG A 33 -16.29 -31.12 -7.68
N ALA A 34 -16.20 -32.42 -8.00
CA ALA A 34 -15.18 -33.31 -7.43
C ALA A 34 -13.75 -32.84 -7.75
N ARG A 35 -13.46 -32.47 -9.00
CA ARG A 35 -12.16 -31.91 -9.41
C ARG A 35 -11.86 -30.57 -8.75
N HIS A 36 -12.87 -29.72 -8.59
CA HIS A 36 -12.72 -28.45 -7.88
C HIS A 36 -12.40 -28.69 -6.39
N ALA A 37 -13.12 -29.60 -5.73
CA ALA A 37 -12.85 -29.98 -4.35
C ALA A 37 -11.45 -30.57 -4.18
N GLN A 38 -10.99 -31.44 -5.10
CA GLN A 38 -9.63 -31.96 -5.09
C GLN A 38 -8.57 -30.88 -5.29
N ARG A 39 -8.80 -29.92 -6.20
CA ARG A 39 -7.90 -28.77 -6.38
C ARG A 39 -7.87 -27.90 -5.14
N VAL A 40 -9.02 -27.57 -4.57
CA VAL A 40 -9.10 -26.80 -3.32
C VAL A 40 -8.44 -27.55 -2.17
N ALA A 41 -8.62 -28.86 -2.04
CA ALA A 41 -7.97 -29.68 -1.02
C ALA A 41 -6.45 -29.78 -1.23
N ALA A 42 -5.98 -29.90 -2.48
CA ALA A 42 -4.57 -29.87 -2.81
C ALA A 42 -3.95 -28.48 -2.55
N SER A 43 -4.71 -27.42 -2.81
CA SER A 43 -4.35 -26.03 -2.47
C SER A 43 -4.50 -25.72 -0.97
N ALA A 44 -5.27 -26.50 -0.22
CA ALA A 44 -5.43 -26.36 1.23
C ALA A 44 -4.21 -26.89 2.02
N GLY A 45 -3.20 -27.42 1.33
CA GLY A 45 -1.83 -27.54 1.84
C GLY A 45 -1.01 -26.24 1.74
N GLY A 46 -1.55 -25.19 1.11
CA GLY A 46 -1.04 -23.81 1.20
C GLY A 46 -1.70 -23.09 2.39
N PRO A 47 -1.00 -22.14 3.04
CA PRO A 47 -1.42 -21.62 4.35
C PRO A 47 -2.81 -20.99 4.27
N THR A 48 -3.80 -21.74 4.73
CA THR A 48 -5.14 -21.30 5.07
C THR A 48 -5.02 -20.32 6.23
N HIS A 49 -5.42 -19.08 6.00
CA HIS A 49 -5.56 -18.08 7.04
C HIS A 49 -4.27 -17.87 7.87
N MET A 50 -3.28 -17.23 7.25
CA MET A 50 -2.13 -16.70 8.00
C MET A 50 -2.68 -15.68 9.00
N THR A 51 -2.98 -16.12 10.22
CA THR A 51 -3.18 -15.21 11.36
C THR A 51 -1.82 -14.60 11.60
N VAL A 52 -1.54 -13.49 10.91
CA VAL A 52 -0.43 -12.62 11.25
C VAL A 52 -0.72 -12.21 12.68
N GLU A 53 0.03 -12.75 13.64
CA GLU A 53 0.05 -12.17 14.98
C GLU A 53 0.51 -10.73 14.80
N ILE A 54 -0.44 -9.81 14.87
CA ILE A 54 -0.13 -8.39 14.73
C ILE A 54 0.65 -8.04 15.98
N ASP A 55 1.97 -7.89 15.82
CA ASP A 55 2.89 -7.39 16.85
C ASP A 55 2.56 -5.92 17.19
N THR A 56 1.46 -5.77 17.92
CA THR A 56 0.90 -4.50 18.35
C THR A 56 1.84 -3.85 19.34
N GLY A 57 2.54 -4.65 20.16
CA GLY A 57 3.58 -4.18 21.08
C GLY A 57 4.73 -3.49 20.34
N GLY A 58 5.30 -4.15 19.32
CA GLY A 58 6.33 -3.56 18.48
C GLY A 58 5.84 -2.37 17.68
N ALA A 59 4.59 -2.38 17.20
CA ALA A 59 3.99 -1.23 16.53
C ALA A 59 3.91 0.00 17.45
N ILE A 60 3.43 -0.18 18.69
CA ILE A 60 3.35 0.88 19.70
C ILE A 60 4.76 1.38 20.07
N GLN A 61 5.73 0.48 20.24
CA GLN A 61 7.10 0.87 20.56
C GLN A 61 7.73 1.72 19.43
N ARG A 62 7.51 1.34 18.17
CA ARG A 62 7.95 2.13 17.00
C ARG A 62 7.30 3.51 16.98
N ALA A 63 6.00 3.60 17.24
CA ALA A 63 5.28 4.87 17.30
C ALA A 63 5.83 5.79 18.39
N ARG A 64 6.11 5.25 19.58
CA ARG A 64 6.72 6.01 20.69
C ARG A 64 8.11 6.55 20.33
N LYS A 65 8.97 5.73 19.71
CA LYS A 65 10.30 6.16 19.23
C LYS A 65 10.19 7.28 18.19
N ALA A 66 9.25 7.17 17.25
CA ALA A 66 9.01 8.19 16.25
C ALA A 66 8.58 9.54 16.86
N LEU A 67 7.69 9.51 17.86
CA LEU A 67 7.25 10.71 18.58
C LEU A 67 8.40 11.35 19.37
N ALA A 68 9.24 10.54 20.03
CA ALA A 68 10.42 11.04 20.74
C ALA A 68 11.37 11.78 19.78
N ARG A 69 11.70 11.16 18.65
CA ARG A 69 12.55 11.77 17.60
C ARG A 69 11.93 13.04 17.03
N SER A 70 10.62 13.06 16.78
CA SER A 70 9.93 14.25 16.29
C SER A 70 10.02 15.42 17.28
N ARG A 71 9.89 15.15 18.58
CA ARG A 71 10.03 16.17 19.63
C ARG A 71 11.45 16.72 19.70
N GLU A 72 12.46 15.86 19.59
CA GLU A 72 13.86 16.26 19.57
C GLU A 72 14.17 17.17 18.37
N LEU A 73 13.75 16.77 17.15
CA LEU A 73 13.93 17.58 15.95
C LEU A 73 13.28 18.96 16.06
N ARG A 74 12.07 19.04 16.63
CA ARG A 74 11.39 20.33 16.85
C ARG A 74 12.16 21.22 17.83
N ARG A 75 12.80 20.66 18.86
CA ARG A 75 13.66 21.41 19.79
C ARG A 75 14.89 21.94 19.05
N ALA A 76 15.63 21.08 18.36
CA ALA A 76 16.81 21.46 17.59
C ALA A 76 16.52 22.53 16.52
N ALA A 77 15.38 22.43 15.84
CA ALA A 77 14.94 23.43 14.87
C ALA A 77 14.68 24.79 15.53
N ARG A 78 13.98 24.81 16.67
CA ARG A 78 13.76 26.05 17.44
C ARG A 78 15.07 26.70 17.87
N ASP A 79 16.01 25.91 18.39
CA ASP A 79 17.32 26.42 18.83
C ASP A 79 18.11 26.99 17.66
N THR A 80 18.02 26.37 16.48
CA THR A 80 18.67 26.86 15.26
C THR A 80 18.06 28.18 14.79
N VAL A 81 16.73 28.29 14.79
CA VAL A 81 16.03 29.54 14.47
C VAL A 81 16.39 30.64 15.47
N GLN A 82 16.39 30.35 16.77
CA GLN A 82 16.77 31.32 17.80
C GLN A 82 18.22 31.79 17.66
N ARG A 83 19.17 30.88 17.36
CA ARG A 83 20.56 31.26 17.09
C ARG A 83 20.66 32.15 15.85
N ALA A 84 19.95 31.82 14.78
CA ALA A 84 19.94 32.61 13.56
C ALA A 84 19.33 34.00 13.79
N THR A 85 18.22 34.11 14.53
CA THR A 85 17.60 35.40 14.86
C THR A 85 18.49 36.24 15.76
N ALA A 86 19.11 35.65 16.79
CA ALA A 86 20.05 36.36 17.66
C ALA A 86 21.27 36.87 16.88
N THR A 87 21.83 36.07 15.97
CA THR A 87 22.93 36.52 15.09
C THR A 87 22.49 37.67 14.20
N ARG A 88 21.30 37.59 13.58
CA ARG A 88 20.75 38.69 12.78
C ARG A 88 20.56 39.97 13.61
N GLN A 89 20.07 39.85 14.85
CA GLN A 89 19.92 40.98 15.76
C GLN A 89 21.26 41.60 16.14
N ARG A 90 22.29 40.79 16.42
CA ARG A 90 23.65 41.28 16.72
C ARG A 90 24.25 42.03 15.53
N ILE A 91 24.11 41.50 14.32
CA ILE A 91 24.57 42.17 13.09
C ILE A 91 23.81 43.49 12.91
N ALA A 92 22.48 43.48 13.06
CA ALA A 92 21.66 44.68 12.94
C ALA A 92 22.00 45.76 13.96
N ALA A 93 22.32 45.37 15.20
CA ALA A 93 22.74 46.29 16.25
C ALA A 93 24.15 46.85 15.99
N ARG A 94 25.06 46.05 15.42
CA ARG A 94 26.43 46.47 15.10
C ARG A 94 26.48 47.39 13.86
N TYR A 95 25.60 47.17 12.89
CA TYR A 95 25.60 47.85 11.60
C TYR A 95 24.17 48.28 11.19
N PRO A 96 23.58 49.29 11.88
CA PRO A 96 22.21 49.73 11.60
C PRO A 96 22.02 50.30 10.18
N GLU A 97 23.07 50.87 9.60
CA GLU A 97 23.10 51.41 8.23
C GLU A 97 22.91 50.33 7.15
N LEU A 98 23.47 49.14 7.34
CA LEU A 98 23.33 48.00 6.41
C LEU A 98 21.90 47.43 6.39
N VAL A 99 21.18 47.52 7.52
CA VAL A 99 19.80 47.02 7.62
C VAL A 99 18.79 47.96 6.97
N ARG A 100 19.05 49.28 6.97
CA ARG A 100 18.19 50.28 6.33
C ARG A 100 18.23 50.17 4.80
N SER A 101 19.40 50.02 4.19
CA SER A 101 19.52 49.87 2.71
C SER A 101 18.90 48.58 2.17
N SER A 102 18.84 47.53 3.01
CA SER A 102 18.27 46.23 2.64
C SER A 102 16.73 46.20 2.60
N ARG A 103 16.06 47.16 3.24
CA ARG A 103 14.58 47.27 3.21
C ARG A 103 14.10 48.06 2.00
N SER A 104 14.80 49.12 1.59
CA SER A 104 14.42 49.93 0.43
C SER A 104 14.53 49.18 -0.91
N GLY A 105 15.38 48.15 -1.03
CA GLY A 105 15.52 47.37 -2.27
C GLY A 105 14.49 46.25 -2.49
N ARG A 106 13.60 45.99 -1.52
CA ARG A 106 12.57 44.93 -1.65
C ARG A 106 11.21 45.43 -2.13
N ASP A 107 10.96 46.73 -2.05
CA ASP A 107 9.70 47.35 -2.46
C ASP A 107 9.63 47.63 -3.97
N ASP A 108 10.77 47.64 -4.69
CA ASP A 108 10.82 47.89 -6.14
C ASP A 108 10.55 46.64 -7.02
N ALA A 109 10.48 45.43 -6.44
CA ALA A 109 10.32 44.19 -7.20
C ALA A 109 8.84 43.78 -7.44
N GLY A 110 7.88 44.61 -7.04
CA GLY A 110 6.43 44.30 -7.05
C GLY A 110 5.61 44.90 -8.21
N SER A 111 6.20 45.64 -9.14
CA SER A 111 5.44 46.45 -10.12
C SER A 111 5.52 45.97 -11.59
N ARG A 112 5.45 44.66 -11.85
CA ARG A 112 5.36 44.15 -13.24
C ARG A 112 4.53 42.86 -13.35
N ALA A 113 3.22 43.03 -13.35
CA ALA A 113 2.28 42.04 -13.89
C ALA A 113 1.15 42.80 -14.61
N HIS A 114 1.44 43.24 -15.83
CA HIS A 114 0.45 43.55 -16.85
C HIS A 114 0.64 42.46 -17.92
N TYR A 115 -0.33 41.56 -18.04
CA TYR A 115 -0.42 40.59 -19.13
C TYR A 115 -1.59 41.03 -20.02
N ASP A 116 -1.30 41.27 -21.30
CA ASP A 116 -2.26 41.20 -22.41
C ASP A 116 -2.24 39.78 -23.00
#